data_AF-A0A2V8NXD8-F1
#
_entry.id   AF-A0A2V8NXD8-F1
#
_cell.length_a   1.000
_cell.length_b   1.000
_cell.length_c   1.000
_cell.angle_alpha   90.00
_cell.angle_beta   90.00
_cell.angle_gamma   90.00
#
_symmetry.space_group_name_H-M   'P 1'
#
loop_
_entity.id
_entity.type
_entity.pdbx_description
1 polymer ?
#
loop_
_entity_poly.entity_id
_entity_poly.type
_entity_poly.pdbx_seq_one_letter_code
_entity_poly.pdbx_strand_id
1 'polypeptide(L)' 'MVNHFDSTNNISLQFGHRGKVAIFIDGNNLFHAARFHNIDIDYNKLLRVLLGDGRLFRAFFYTGVDAGAERQQGFLL' A
#
# COMPACT_ATOMS: atom_id res chain seq x y z
N MET A 1 29.18 15.21 1.98
CA MET A 1 28.15 14.49 2.76
C MET A 1 27.49 13.51 1.82
N VAL A 2 27.76 12.23 1.98
CA VAL A 2 27.22 11.18 1.11
C VAL A 2 25.87 10.79 1.69
N ASN A 3 24.80 10.95 0.93
CA ASN A 3 23.47 10.49 1.35
C ASN A 3 23.50 8.96 1.43
N HIS A 4 23.66 8.44 2.64
CA HIS A 4 23.50 7.02 2.92
C HIS A 4 22.01 6.71 2.80
N PHE A 5 21.61 6.15 1.66
CA PHE A 5 20.28 5.55 1.54
C PHE A 5 20.27 4.26 2.36
N ASP A 6 19.75 4.36 3.58
CA ASP A 6 19.50 3.21 4.43
C ASP A 6 18.24 2.48 3.95
N SER A 7 18.44 1.31 3.35
CA SER A 7 17.38 0.39 2.90
C SER A 7 16.53 -0.17 4.04
N THR A 8 16.88 0.12 5.30
CA THR A 8 16.22 -0.43 6.50
C THR A 8 15.34 0.58 7.25
N ASN A 9 14.86 1.64 6.57
CA ASN A 9 13.79 2.53 7.08
C ASN A 9 12.51 1.73 7.37
N ASN A 10 12.53 0.99 8.47
CA ASN A 10 11.39 0.38 9.11
C ASN A 10 10.62 1.53 9.72
N ILE A 11 9.76 2.15 8.90
CA ILE A 11 8.68 2.98 9.40
C ILE A 11 7.72 2.03 10.12
N SER A 12 8.11 1.58 11.31
CA SER A 12 7.25 0.89 12.24
C SER A 12 6.43 1.97 12.92
N LEU A 13 5.23 2.18 12.40
CA LEU A 13 4.23 2.91 13.17
C LEU A 13 4.04 2.12 14.48
N GLN A 14 4.48 2.69 15.60
CA GLN A 14 4.41 2.03 16.90
C GLN A 14 2.95 1.96 17.34
N PHE A 15 2.34 0.79 17.13
CA PHE A 15 0.95 0.54 17.47
C PHE A 15 0.79 -0.56 18.52
N GLY A 16 1.74 -0.75 19.44
CA GLY A 16 1.67 -1.83 20.44
C GLY A 16 1.40 -3.22 19.83
N HIS A 17 0.99 -4.21 20.63
CA HIS A 17 0.65 -5.55 20.09
C HIS A 17 -0.65 -5.52 19.29
N ARG A 18 -0.55 -5.31 17.97
CA ARG A 18 -1.71 -5.25 17.05
C ARG A 18 -2.43 -6.59 16.84
N GLY A 19 -1.81 -7.70 17.24
CA GLY A 19 -2.37 -9.04 17.01
C GLY A 19 -2.56 -9.33 15.51
N LYS A 20 -3.74 -9.82 15.14
CA LYS A 20 -4.10 -10.12 13.74
C LYS A 20 -4.66 -8.87 13.06
N VAL A 21 -4.10 -8.48 11.92
CA VAL A 21 -4.47 -7.27 11.18
C VAL A 21 -5.25 -7.63 9.91
N ALA A 22 -6.39 -6.98 9.70
CA ALA A 22 -7.12 -7.02 8.43
C ALA A 22 -7.01 -5.65 7.73
N ILE A 23 -6.76 -5.67 6.42
CA ILE A 23 -6.54 -4.46 5.60
C ILE A 23 -7.64 -4.38 4.54
N PHE A 24 -8.23 -3.20 4.38
CA PHE A 24 -9.27 -2.91 3.40
C PHE A 24 -8.88 -1.64 2.66
N ILE A 25 -8.60 -1.74 1.36
CA ILE A 25 -8.14 -0.64 0.52
C ILE A 25 -9.23 -0.30 -0.50
N ASP A 26 -9.60 0.97 -0.57
CA ASP A 26 -10.36 1.53 -1.69
C ASP A 26 -9.38 1.85 -2.82
N GLY A 27 -9.35 0.97 -3.82
CA GLY A 27 -8.44 1.05 -4.95
C GLY A 27 -8.72 2.23 -5.86
N ASN A 28 -9.98 2.64 -6.02
CA ASN A 28 -10.32 3.74 -6.93
C ASN A 28 -9.82 5.07 -6.35
N ASN A 29 -10.02 5.27 -5.04
CA ASN A 29 -9.47 6.43 -4.34
C ASN A 29 -7.94 6.40 -4.28
N LEU A 30 -7.33 5.23 -4.04
CA LEU A 30 -5.88 5.08 -4.04
C LEU A 30 -5.26 5.40 -5.41
N PHE A 31 -5.87 4.91 -6.49
CA PHE A 31 -5.44 5.18 -7.87
C PHE A 31 -5.47 6.68 -8.18
N HIS A 32 -6.59 7.35 -7.91
CA HIS A 32 -6.72 8.79 -8.19
C HIS A 32 -5.73 9.61 -7.37
N ALA A 33 -5.52 9.27 -6.09
CA ALA A 33 -4.53 9.95 -5.25
C ALA A 33 -3.10 9.74 -5.76
N ALA A 34 -2.72 8.51 -6.07
CA ALA A 34 -1.40 8.17 -6.58
C ALA A 34 -1.11 8.87 -7.90
N ARG A 35 -2.09 8.86 -8.83
CA ARG A 35 -1.99 9.53 -10.11
C ARG A 35 -1.90 11.05 -9.96
N PHE A 36 -2.71 11.65 -9.10
CA PHE A 36 -2.68 13.09 -8.84
C PHE A 36 -1.32 13.55 -8.33
N HIS A 37 -0.67 12.75 -7.47
CA HIS A 37 0.66 13.02 -6.96
C HIS A 37 1.80 12.42 -7.79
N ASN A 38 1.49 11.75 -8.90
CA ASN A 38 2.43 11.07 -9.80
C ASN A 38 3.35 10.07 -9.06
N ILE A 39 2.77 9.31 -8.13
CA ILE A 39 3.42 8.31 -7.27
C ILE A 39 3.16 6.90 -7.81
N ASP A 40 4.21 6.10 -7.89
CA ASP A 40 4.11 4.66 -8.06
C ASP A 40 4.07 3.98 -6.69
N ILE A 41 3.03 3.17 -6.45
CA ILE A 41 2.82 2.52 -5.16
C ILE A 41 3.53 1.16 -5.14
N ASP A 42 4.50 1.02 -4.23
CA ASP A 42 5.04 -0.28 -3.85
C ASP A 42 4.14 -0.94 -2.79
N TYR A 43 3.27 -1.84 -3.23
CA TYR A 43 2.32 -2.55 -2.36
C TYR A 43 3.01 -3.41 -1.29
N ASN A 44 4.24 -3.89 -1.53
CA ASN A 44 4.98 -4.65 -0.52
C ASN A 44 5.43 -3.74 0.63
N LYS A 45 5.93 -2.55 0.31
CA LYS A 45 6.26 -1.54 1.32
C LYS A 45 5.02 -1.04 2.05
N LEU A 46 3.95 -0.76 1.31
CA LEU A 46 2.67 -0.34 1.90
C LEU A 46 2.14 -1.39 2.88
N LEU A 47 2.15 -2.68 2.48
CA LEU A 47 1.73 -3.78 3.34
C LEU A 47 2.58 -3.83 4.63
N ARG A 48 3.90 -3.74 4.53
CA ARG A 48 4.79 -3.75 5.71
C ARG A 48 4.48 -2.62 6.67
N VAL A 49 4.27 -1.41 6.16
CA VAL A 49 3.92 -0.23 6.97
C VAL A 49 2.54 -0.40 7.62
N LEU A 50 1.54 -0.89 6.87
CA LEU A 50 0.20 -1.11 7.39
C LEU A 50 0.11 -2.24 8.42
N LEU A 51 0.98 -3.26 8.31
CA LEU A 51 1.07 -4.35 9.28
C LEU A 51 1.78 -3.92 10.56
N GLY A 52 2.87 -3.17 10.46
CA GLY A 52 3.74 -2.90 11.60
C GLY A 52 4.31 -4.21 12.17
N ASP A 53 4.09 -4.44 13.46
CA ASP A 53 4.45 -5.66 14.19
C ASP A 53 3.33 -6.72 14.24
N GLY A 54 2.17 -6.43 13.64
CA GLY A 54 1.02 -7.34 13.58
C GLY A 54 1.20 -8.46 12.54
N ARG A 55 0.36 -9.50 12.64
CA ARG A 55 0.29 -10.59 11.66
C ARG A 55 -0.87 -10.37 10.70
N LEU A 56 -0.63 -10.44 9.39
CA LEU A 56 -1.69 -10.33 8.40
C LEU A 56 -2.70 -11.48 8.58
N PHE A 57 -3.97 -11.11 8.72
CA PHE A 57 -5.10 -12.04 8.67
C PHE A 57 -5.68 -12.10 7.25
N ARG A 58 -6.06 -10.94 6.70
CA ARG A 58 -6.56 -10.78 5.32
C ARG A 58 -6.29 -9.37 4.81
N ALA A 59 -6.10 -9.22 3.51
CA ALA A 59 -6.09 -7.94 2.82
C ALA A 59 -7.07 -7.99 1.66
N PHE A 60 -7.88 -6.93 1.53
CA PHE A 60 -8.86 -6.77 0.46
C PHE A 60 -8.61 -5.45 -0.26
N PHE A 61 -8.65 -5.50 -1.59
CA PHE A 61 -8.51 -4.35 -2.46
C PHE A 61 -9.80 -4.23 -3.28
N TYR A 62 -10.58 -3.19 -3.00
CA TYR A 62 -11.87 -2.95 -3.66
C TYR A 62 -11.70 -1.92 -4.75
N THR A 63 -11.93 -2.30 -6.00
CA THR A 63 -11.93 -1.36 -7.11
C THR A 63 -13.00 -1.74 -8.12
N GLY A 64 -13.43 -0.75 -8.91
CA GLY A 64 -14.18 -1.02 -10.13
C GLY A 64 -13.27 -1.68 -11.17
N VAL A 65 -13.81 -2.64 -11.91
CA VAL A 65 -13.17 -3.19 -13.11
C VAL A 65 -13.87 -2.55 -14.30
N ASP A 66 -13.36 -1.41 -14.76
CA ASP A 66 -13.83 -0.83 -16.02
C ASP A 66 -13.05 -1.44 -17.18
N ALA A 67 -13.76 -2.14 -18.07
CA ALA A 67 -13.17 -2.81 -19.22
C ALA A 67 -12.50 -1.83 -20.21
N GLY A 68 -12.93 -0.55 -20.22
CA GLY A 68 -12.35 0.50 -21.07
C GLY A 68 -11.22 1.30 -20.43
N ALA A 69 -10.97 1.12 -19.14
CA ALA A 69 -9.97 1.90 -18.41
C ALA A 69 -8.64 1.13 -18.28
N GLU A 70 -7.89 1.02 -19.38
CA GLU A 70 -6.61 0.28 -19.42
C GLU A 70 -5.63 0.71 -18.31
N ARG A 71 -5.62 1.99 -17.93
CA ARG A 71 -4.75 2.49 -16.85
C ARG A 71 -5.19 2.04 -15.46
N GLN A 72 -6.49 1.82 -15.24
CA GLN A 72 -7.00 1.24 -13.99
C GLN A 72 -6.77 -0.27 -13.96
N GLN A 73 -6.83 -0.94 -15.10
CA GLN A 73 -6.44 -2.36 -15.22
C GLN A 73 -4.96 -2.57 -14.94
N GLY A 74 -4.08 -1.73 -15.49
CA GLY A 74 -2.64 -1.79 -15.19
C GLY A 74 -2.29 -1.49 -13.72
N PHE A 75 -3.20 -0.85 -12.97
CA PHE A 75 -3.04 -0.63 -11.52
C PHE A 75 -3.36 -1.87 -10.68
N LEU A 76 -4.02 -2.88 -11.28
CA LEU A 76 -4.44 -4.11 -10.64
C LEU A 76 -3.47 -5.29 -10.83
N LEU A 77 -2.50 -5.17 -11.74
CA LEU A 77 -1.59 -6.25 -12.16
C LEU A 77 -0.14 -5.98 -11.79
#